data_AF-A0AAF0R6W8-F1
#
_entry.id   AF-A0AAF0R6W8-F1
#
_cell.length_a   1.000
_cell.length_b   1.000
_cell.length_c   1.000
_cell.angle_alpha   90.00
_cell.angle_beta   90.00
_cell.angle_gamma   90.00
#
_symmetry.space_group_name_H-M   'P 1'
#
loop_
_entity.id
_entity.type
_entity.pdbx_description
1 polymer ?
#
loop_
_entity_poly.entity_id
_entity_poly.type
_entity_poly.pdbx_seq_one_letter_code
_entity_poly.pdbx_strand_id
1 'polypeptide(L)'
;MPSKIDDTLVSWEEAGFGARNRDRWRIISTRIWWTIWRKRNDRCFGIRSSHVQEIKLKCILLFRFWCTKVYSSETELILDVLGSF
;
A
#
# COMPACT_ATOMS: atom_id res chain seq x y z
N MET A 1 11.95 5.85 -13.57
CA MET A 1 12.04 5.30 -12.21
C MET A 1 12.86 6.29 -11.41
N PRO A 2 12.36 6.86 -10.30
CA PRO A 2 13.10 7.90 -9.57
C PRO A 2 14.44 7.33 -9.06
N SER A 3 15.51 8.10 -9.17
CA SER A 3 16.86 7.67 -8.77
C SER A 3 17.08 7.85 -7.27
N LYS A 4 16.37 8.79 -6.64
CA LYS A 4 16.38 9.02 -5.20
C LYS A 4 15.02 8.72 -4.57
N ILE A 5 15.08 8.42 -3.27
CA ILE A 5 13.89 8.27 -2.42
C ILE A 5 13.09 9.56 -2.38
N ASP A 6 13.76 10.72 -2.31
CA ASP A 6 13.09 12.03 -2.26
C ASP A 6 12.30 12.31 -3.54
N ASP A 7 12.86 12.00 -4.70
CA ASP A 7 12.17 12.13 -5.99
C ASP A 7 10.92 11.23 -6.06
N THR A 8 10.98 10.07 -5.40
CA THR A 8 9.82 9.16 -5.29
C THR A 8 8.73 9.74 -4.41
N LEU A 9 9.11 10.38 -3.30
CA LEU A 9 8.17 11.05 -2.38
C LEU A 9 7.50 12.26 -3.02
N VAL A 10 8.28 13.11 -3.70
CA VAL A 10 7.77 14.29 -4.42
C VAL A 10 6.79 13.86 -5.51
N SER A 11 7.17 12.90 -6.35
CA SER A 11 6.29 12.36 -7.38
C SER A 11 5.01 11.75 -6.82
N TRP A 12 5.07 11.11 -5.65
CA TRP A 12 3.88 10.58 -4.97
C TRP A 12 2.96 11.69 -4.47
N GLU A 13 3.49 12.74 -3.84
CA GLU A 13 2.70 13.90 -3.39
C GLU A 13 2.03 14.63 -4.56
N GLU A 14 2.75 14.83 -5.65
CA GLU A 14 2.22 15.45 -6.88
C GLU A 14 1.08 14.64 -7.49
N ALA A 15 1.25 13.31 -7.61
CA ALA A 15 0.20 12.42 -8.08
C ALA A 15 -1.04 12.43 -7.18
N GLY A 16 -0.85 12.72 -5.88
CA GLY A 16 -1.90 12.86 -4.89
C GLY A 16 -2.59 14.22 -4.87
N PHE A 17 -2.18 15.18 -5.70
CA PHE A 17 -2.67 16.55 -5.59
C PHE A 17 -4.19 16.64 -5.72
N GLY A 18 -4.78 15.89 -6.66
CA GLY A 18 -6.22 15.80 -6.89
C GLY A 18 -6.95 14.72 -6.10
N ALA A 19 -6.28 14.05 -5.15
CA ALA A 19 -6.92 13.00 -4.38
C ALA A 19 -8.04 13.56 -3.50
N ARG A 20 -9.24 12.97 -3.60
CA ARG A 20 -10.41 13.32 -2.77
C ARG A 20 -10.10 13.30 -1.27
N ASN A 21 -9.17 12.45 -0.84
CA ASN A 21 -8.69 12.40 0.53
C ASN A 21 -7.15 12.24 0.52
N ARG A 22 -6.44 13.35 0.77
CA ARG A 22 -4.97 13.40 0.78
C ARG A 22 -4.35 12.54 1.89
N ASP A 23 -5.01 12.43 3.04
CA ASP A 23 -4.50 11.61 4.14
C ASP A 23 -4.49 10.13 3.76
N ARG A 24 -5.56 9.64 3.12
CA ARG A 24 -5.61 8.27 2.58
C ARG A 24 -4.54 8.04 1.52
N TRP A 25 -4.33 9.03 0.64
CA TRP A 25 -3.29 8.96 -0.38
C TRP A 25 -1.89 8.83 0.23
N ARG A 26 -1.57 9.62 1.26
CA ARG A 26 -0.28 9.56 1.98
C ARG A 26 -0.05 8.24 2.70
N ILE A 27 -1.11 7.64 3.22
CA ILE A 27 -0.99 6.35 3.90
C ILE A 27 -0.62 5.22 2.92
N ILE A 28 -1.05 5.29 1.65
CA ILE A 28 -0.77 4.24 0.64
C ILE A 28 0.74 4.07 0.41
N SER A 29 1.49 5.17 0.19
CA SER A 29 2.94 5.09 -0.04
C SER A 29 3.67 4.46 1.13
N THR A 30 3.33 4.88 2.35
CA THR A 30 3.89 4.33 3.59
C THR A 30 3.67 2.81 3.68
N ARG A 31 2.48 2.32 3.31
CA ARG A 31 2.15 0.89 3.34
C ARG A 31 2.90 0.09 2.26
N ILE A 32 3.01 0.62 1.06
CA ILE A 32 3.77 0.00 -0.04
C ILE A 32 5.24 -0.13 0.39
N TRP A 33 5.82 0.97 0.89
CA TRP A 33 7.22 0.96 1.33
C TRP A 33 7.45 -0.02 2.47
N TRP A 34 6.60 -0.01 3.49
CA TRP A 34 6.73 -0.92 4.62
C TRP A 34 6.66 -2.39 4.20
N THR A 35 5.73 -2.72 3.29
CA THR A 35 5.57 -4.09 2.80
C THR A 35 6.77 -4.54 1.96
N ILE A 36 7.27 -3.67 1.08
CA ILE A 36 8.47 -3.94 0.26
C ILE A 36 9.69 -4.09 1.17
N TRP A 37 9.89 -3.17 2.12
CA TRP A 37 11.02 -3.21 3.05
C TRP A 37 11.03 -4.50 3.87
N ARG A 38 9.88 -4.88 4.46
CA ARG A 38 9.75 -6.14 5.20
C ARG A 38 10.09 -7.34 4.32
N LYS A 39 9.58 -7.39 3.10
CA LYS A 39 9.85 -8.49 2.16
C LYS A 39 11.27 -8.54 1.65
N ARG A 40 11.93 -7.38 1.48
CA ARG A 40 13.36 -7.31 1.15
C ARG A 40 14.19 -7.86 2.30
N ASN A 41 13.90 -7.44 3.53
CA ASN A 41 14.60 -7.95 4.71
C ASN A 41 14.36 -9.46 4.91
N ASP A 42 13.12 -9.93 4.75
CA ASP A 42 12.81 -11.36 4.79
C ASP A 42 13.57 -12.16 3.73
N ARG A 43 13.87 -11.61 2.56
CA ARG A 43 14.69 -12.30 1.52
C ARG A 43 16.18 -12.23 1.80
N CYS A 44 16.68 -11.12 2.32
CA CYS A 44 18.10 -10.93 2.63
C CYS A 44 18.51 -11.72 3.88
N PHE A 45 17.60 -11.86 4.85
CA PHE A 45 17.88 -12.45 6.16
C PHE A 45 17.08 -13.73 6.45
N GLY A 46 16.12 -14.08 5.59
CA GLY A 46 15.38 -15.34 5.62
C GLY A 46 15.50 -16.06 4.28
N ILE A 47 15.62 -17.39 4.32
CA ILE A 47 15.73 -18.23 3.12
C ILE A 47 14.34 -18.40 2.47
N ARG A 48 13.60 -17.31 2.25
CA ARG A 48 12.25 -17.33 1.70
C ARG A 48 12.18 -16.42 0.49
N SER A 49 12.11 -17.03 -0.69
CA SER A 49 11.65 -16.32 -1.88
C SER A 49 10.14 -16.07 -1.77
N SER A 50 9.65 -14.99 -2.36
CA SER A 50 8.22 -14.66 -2.36
C SER A 50 7.82 -14.26 -3.77
N HIS A 51 6.73 -14.80 -4.30
CA HIS A 51 6.25 -14.39 -5.62
C HIS A 51 5.75 -12.93 -5.58
N VAL A 52 5.86 -12.19 -6.69
CA VAL A 52 5.41 -10.78 -6.75
C VAL A 52 3.91 -10.66 -6.40
N GLN A 53 3.11 -11.65 -6.79
CA GLN A 53 1.68 -11.69 -6.46
C GLN A 53 1.42 -11.77 -4.94
N GLU A 54 2.26 -12.49 -4.20
CA GLU A 54 2.15 -12.56 -2.73
C GLU A 54 2.46 -11.21 -2.08
N ILE A 55 3.42 -10.47 -2.64
CA ILE A 55 3.77 -9.12 -2.18
C ILE A 55 2.60 -8.16 -2.44
N LYS A 56 2.01 -8.20 -3.64
CA LYS A 56 0.83 -7.40 -4.00
C LYS A 56 -0.34 -7.69 -3.06
N LEU A 57 -0.65 -8.95 -2.82
CA LEU A 57 -1.73 -9.35 -1.91
C LEU A 57 -1.48 -8.84 -0.49
N LYS A 58 -0.25 -8.94 0.01
CA LYS A 58 0.12 -8.40 1.34
C LYS A 58 -0.03 -6.89 1.41
N CYS A 59 0.33 -6.14 0.37
CA CYS A 59 0.09 -4.69 0.31
C CYS A 59 -1.41 -4.36 0.41
N ILE A 60 -2.26 -5.07 -0.34
CA ILE A 60 -3.71 -4.86 -0.36
C ILE A 60 -4.32 -5.18 1.01
N LEU A 61 -3.95 -6.32 1.62
CA LEU A 61 -4.45 -6.70 2.94
C LEU A 61 -4.03 -5.72 4.03
N LEU A 62 -2.78 -5.25 4.01
CA LEU A 62 -2.30 -4.22 4.92
C LEU A 62 -3.08 -2.92 4.70
N PHE A 63 -3.34 -2.56 3.44
CA PHE A 63 -4.15 -1.39 3.10
C PHE A 63 -5.57 -1.51 3.68
N ARG A 64 -6.22 -2.65 3.47
CA ARG A 64 -7.55 -2.90 4.01
C ARG A 64 -7.57 -2.81 5.54
N PHE A 65 -6.67 -3.51 6.24
CA PHE A 65 -6.60 -3.52 7.71
C PHE A 65 -6.55 -2.11 8.32
N TRP A 66 -5.77 -1.22 7.72
CA TRP A 66 -5.66 0.14 8.23
C TRP A 66 -6.82 1.03 7.80
N CYS A 67 -7.44 0.81 6.64
CA CYS A 67 -8.68 1.50 6.28
C CYS A 67 -9.82 1.10 7.23
N THR A 68 -9.93 -0.17 7.62
CA THR A 68 -10.95 -0.64 8.55
C THR A 68 -10.71 -0.16 9.98
N LYS A 69 -9.43 -0.07 10.42
CA LYS A 69 -9.05 0.51 11.72
C LYS A 69 -9.34 2.01 11.83
N VAL A 70 -9.27 2.75 10.72
CA VAL A 70 -9.48 4.21 10.70
C VAL A 70 -10.94 4.55 10.39
N TYR A 71 -11.66 3.72 9.64
CA TYR A 71 -13.06 3.96 9.24
C TYR A 71 -13.88 2.66 9.25
N SER A 72 -14.53 2.39 10.38
CA SER A 72 -15.40 1.21 10.56
C SER A 72 -16.65 1.21 9.65
N SER A 73 -17.01 2.32 9.00
CA SER A 73 -18.28 2.44 8.24
C SER A 73 -18.15 2.36 6.71
N GLU A 74 -17.02 2.73 6.10
CA GLU A 74 -16.84 2.69 4.63
C GLU A 74 -16.38 1.33 4.09
N THR A 75 -16.12 0.38 4.99
CA THR A 75 -15.58 -0.94 4.66
C THR A 75 -16.58 -1.80 3.90
N GLU A 76 -17.89 -1.61 4.14
CA GLU A 76 -18.94 -2.42 3.49
C GLU A 76 -19.10 -2.08 2.00
N LEU A 77 -19.05 -0.79 1.63
CA LEU A 77 -19.16 -0.36 0.23
C LEU A 77 -18.03 -0.88 -0.66
N ILE A 78 -16.82 -1.03 -0.11
CA ILE A 78 -15.66 -1.54 -0.87
C ILE A 78 -15.70 -3.07 -0.97
N LEU A 79 -16.24 -3.75 0.04
CA LEU A 79 -16.46 -5.20 -0.01
C LEU A 79 -17.49 -5.58 -1.07
N ASP A 80 -18.55 -4.79 -1.19
CA ASP A 80 -19.57 -4.97 -2.24
C ASP A 80 -18.95 -4.84 -3.64
N VAL A 81 -18.12 -3.82 -3.85
CA VAL A 81 -17.40 -3.61 -5.12
C VAL A 81 -16.42 -4.73 -5.45
N LEU A 82 -15.75 -5.31 -4.44
CA LEU A 82 -14.79 -6.40 -4.64
C LEU A 82 -15.43 -7.79 -4.74
N GLY A 83 -16.63 -7.98 -4.19
CA GLY A 83 -17.43 -9.20 -4.35
C GLY A 83 -18.21 -9.25 -5.67
N SER A 84 -18.18 -8.17 -6.45
CA SER A 84 -18.86 -8.02 -7.74
C SER A 84 -18.01 -8.44 -8.95
N PHE A 85 -16.81 -9.01 -8.74
CA PHE A 85 -15.92 -9.53 -9.78
C PHE A 85 -15.72 -11.03 -9.67
#